data_AF-A0A7J6ERY2-F1
#
_entry.id   AF-A0A7J6ERY2-F1
#
_cell.length_a   1.000
_cell.length_b   1.000
_cell.length_c   1.000
_cell.angle_alpha   90.00
_cell.angle_beta   90.00
_cell.angle_gamma   90.00
#
_symmetry.space_group_name_H-M   'P 1'
#
loop_
_entity.id
_entity.type
_entity.pdbx_description
1 polymer ?
#
loop_
_entity_poly.entity_id
_entity_poly.type
_entity_poly.pdbx_seq_one_letter_code
_entity_poly.pdbx_strand_id
1 'polypeptide(L)'
;MQLEGKQNAIFAYQKALTVFKTTKGENHPSVGSVFVRLADLYNRTGKIRESKSYCENALRIYEKPMIGIPVEEIASGLSDISTIYESIDELEQALKLLEKALKIYNDAPGQQSTIAGIEAQMGLKKEMSSHEGPPGYDPPAATATATATATVADTKPKTKSVKRNERKKEKEKRIQHDF
;
A
#
# COMPACT_ATOMS: atom_id res chain seq x y z
N MET A 1 8.14 31.14 0.20
CA MET A 1 7.50 30.96 -1.13
C MET A 1 7.08 29.53 -1.45
N GLN A 2 7.94 28.50 -1.33
CA GLN A 2 7.59 27.14 -1.81
C GLN A 2 6.52 26.41 -0.96
N LEU A 3 6.37 26.73 0.32
CA LEU A 3 5.31 26.21 1.19
C LEU A 3 3.95 26.88 0.95
N GLU A 4 3.96 28.17 0.61
CA GLU A 4 2.75 28.96 0.36
C GLU A 4 2.03 28.51 -0.92
N GLY A 5 2.80 28.19 -1.97
CA GLY A 5 2.26 27.58 -3.19
C GLY A 5 1.61 26.20 -2.94
N LYS A 6 2.21 25.36 -2.08
CA LYS A 6 1.64 24.05 -1.72
C LYS A 6 0.35 24.19 -0.91
N GLN A 7 0.29 25.13 0.03
CA GLN A 7 -0.91 25.37 0.82
C GLN A 7 -2.07 25.90 -0.03
N ASN A 8 -1.78 26.80 -0.98
CA ASN A 8 -2.76 27.30 -1.94
C ASN A 8 -3.27 26.18 -2.85
N ALA A 9 -2.40 25.27 -3.30
CA ALA A 9 -2.79 24.11 -4.09
C ALA A 9 -3.71 23.16 -3.30
N ILE A 10 -3.37 22.85 -2.04
CA ILE A 10 -4.23 22.01 -1.16
C ILE A 10 -5.62 22.63 -1.01
N PHE A 11 -5.70 23.94 -0.74
CA PHE A 11 -6.97 24.64 -0.63
C PHE A 11 -7.80 24.59 -1.92
N ALA A 12 -7.16 24.80 -3.07
CA ALA A 12 -7.82 24.72 -4.37
C ALA A 12 -8.39 23.32 -4.64
N TYR A 13 -7.62 22.26 -4.35
CA TYR A 13 -8.09 20.88 -4.50
C TYR A 13 -9.19 20.50 -3.50
N GLN A 14 -9.15 21.00 -2.26
CA GLN A 14 -10.24 20.81 -1.31
C GLN A 14 -11.54 21.47 -1.79
N LYS A 15 -11.46 22.68 -2.37
CA LYS A 15 -12.62 23.33 -2.99
C LYS A 15 -13.15 22.52 -4.18
N ALA A 16 -12.26 22.06 -5.06
CA ALA A 16 -12.63 21.20 -6.18
C ALA A 16 -13.29 19.89 -5.71
N LEU A 17 -12.81 19.30 -4.61
CA LEU A 17 -13.38 18.10 -4.01
C LEU A 17 -14.84 18.33 -3.60
N THR A 18 -15.13 19.44 -2.90
CA THR A 18 -16.51 19.80 -2.51
C THR A 18 -17.41 20.00 -3.73
N VAL A 19 -16.91 20.70 -4.76
CA VAL A 19 -17.69 20.92 -5.99
C VAL A 19 -17.97 19.59 -6.69
N PHE A 20 -16.98 18.74 -6.95
CA PHE A 20 -17.22 17.49 -7.67
C PHE A 20 -18.09 16.51 -6.89
N LYS A 21 -17.95 16.43 -5.56
CA LYS A 21 -18.86 15.63 -4.73
C LYS A 21 -20.31 16.08 -4.88
N THR A 22 -20.56 17.39 -4.88
CA THR A 22 -21.93 17.93 -5.00
C THR A 22 -22.49 17.83 -6.41
N THR A 23 -21.67 18.06 -7.45
CA THR A 23 -22.16 18.09 -8.84
C THR A 23 -22.18 16.73 -9.52
N LYS A 24 -21.27 15.82 -9.17
CA LYS A 24 -21.11 14.51 -9.83
C LYS A 24 -21.41 13.31 -8.92
N GLY A 25 -21.48 13.52 -7.61
CA GLY A 25 -21.65 12.47 -6.61
C GLY A 25 -20.32 11.98 -6.03
N GLU A 26 -20.38 11.42 -4.82
CA GLU A 26 -19.18 11.08 -4.04
C GLU A 26 -18.32 9.96 -4.64
N ASN A 27 -18.93 9.09 -5.44
CA ASN A 27 -18.27 7.92 -6.04
C ASN A 27 -17.84 8.16 -7.50
N HIS A 28 -17.90 9.41 -7.99
CA HIS A 28 -17.50 9.70 -9.36
C HIS A 28 -15.96 9.68 -9.49
N PRO A 29 -15.38 9.10 -10.55
CA PRO A 29 -13.93 9.04 -10.78
C PRO A 29 -13.19 10.39 -10.68
N SER A 30 -13.80 11.48 -11.17
CA SER A 30 -13.26 12.84 -10.96
C SER A 30 -13.05 13.22 -9.48
N VAL A 31 -13.85 12.71 -8.54
CA VAL A 31 -13.61 12.86 -7.09
C VAL A 31 -12.38 12.06 -6.69
N GLY A 32 -12.25 10.83 -7.21
CA GLY A 32 -11.05 10.00 -7.09
C GLY A 32 -9.79 10.72 -7.57
N SER A 33 -9.83 11.36 -8.74
CA SER A 33 -8.68 12.09 -9.29
C SER A 33 -8.28 13.26 -8.39
N VAL A 34 -9.23 13.96 -7.77
CA VAL A 34 -8.91 15.01 -6.80
C VAL A 34 -8.26 14.43 -5.54
N PHE A 35 -8.74 13.28 -5.05
CA PHE A 35 -8.07 12.58 -3.94
C PHE A 35 -6.64 12.19 -4.29
N VAL A 36 -6.36 11.69 -5.49
CA VAL A 36 -4.99 11.39 -5.95
C VAL A 36 -4.10 12.64 -5.93
N ARG A 37 -4.61 13.79 -6.41
CA ARG A 37 -3.85 15.05 -6.39
C ARG A 37 -3.56 15.54 -4.97
N LEU A 38 -4.53 15.40 -4.06
CA LEU A 38 -4.32 15.70 -2.64
C LEU A 38 -3.27 14.77 -2.04
N ALA A 39 -3.34 13.46 -2.31
CA ALA A 39 -2.36 12.49 -1.84
C ALA A 39 -0.93 12.85 -2.26
N ASP A 40 -0.71 13.11 -3.56
CA ASP A 40 0.60 13.53 -4.09
C ASP A 40 1.12 14.81 -3.42
N LEU A 41 0.24 15.81 -3.22
CA LEU A 41 0.63 17.03 -2.50
C LEU A 41 1.04 16.77 -1.05
N TYR A 42 0.26 15.96 -0.32
CA TYR A 42 0.57 15.60 1.07
C TYR A 42 1.88 14.81 1.14
N ASN A 43 2.10 13.87 0.22
CA ASN A 43 3.35 13.12 0.10
C ASN A 43 4.56 14.06 -0.08
N ARG A 44 4.48 15.00 -1.03
CA ARG A 44 5.53 16.01 -1.28
C ARG A 44 5.74 17.00 -0.11
N THR A 45 4.88 16.98 0.91
CA THR A 45 5.05 17.75 2.16
C THR A 45 5.54 16.89 3.33
N GLY A 46 5.83 15.61 3.10
CA GLY A 46 6.22 14.66 4.15
C GLY A 46 5.06 14.18 5.02
N LYS A 47 3.82 14.55 4.67
CA LYS A 47 2.60 14.15 5.39
C LYS A 47 2.09 12.81 4.88
N ILE A 48 2.88 11.77 5.17
CA ILE A 48 2.68 10.42 4.63
C ILE A 48 1.34 9.81 5.06
N ARG A 49 0.90 10.07 6.30
CA ARG A 49 -0.37 9.54 6.81
C ARG A 49 -1.56 10.11 6.05
N GLU A 50 -1.58 11.43 5.84
CA GLU A 50 -2.62 12.10 5.07
C GLU A 50 -2.59 11.65 3.62
N SER A 51 -1.40 11.51 3.01
CA SER A 51 -1.24 10.96 1.67
C SER A 51 -1.91 9.60 1.52
N LYS A 52 -1.59 8.65 2.42
CA LYS A 52 -2.18 7.30 2.42
C LYS A 52 -3.70 7.35 2.55
N SER A 53 -4.22 8.17 3.47
CA SER A 53 -5.67 8.31 3.65
C SER A 53 -6.37 8.80 2.38
N TYR A 54 -5.76 9.74 1.64
CA TYR A 54 -6.28 10.20 0.36
C TYR A 54 -6.18 9.14 -0.75
N CYS A 55 -5.07 8.38 -0.82
CA CYS A 55 -4.97 7.22 -1.70
C CYS A 55 -6.08 6.20 -1.43
N GLU A 56 -6.33 5.83 -0.17
CA GLU A 56 -7.38 4.89 0.21
C GLU A 56 -8.78 5.37 -0.21
N ASN A 57 -9.06 6.68 -0.06
CA ASN A 57 -10.31 7.26 -0.51
C ASN A 57 -10.47 7.19 -2.03
N ALA A 58 -9.39 7.43 -2.80
CA ALA A 58 -9.40 7.26 -4.25
C ALA A 58 -9.59 5.79 -4.66
N LEU A 59 -8.92 4.86 -3.98
CA LEU A 59 -9.06 3.41 -4.23
C LEU A 59 -10.50 2.93 -4.04
N ARG A 60 -11.20 3.38 -2.99
CA ARG A 60 -12.61 3.00 -2.78
C ARG A 60 -13.51 3.38 -3.97
N ILE A 61 -13.18 4.47 -4.66
CA ILE A 61 -13.91 4.93 -5.85
C ILE A 61 -13.53 4.06 -7.05
N TYR A 62 -12.22 3.88 -7.30
CA TYR A 62 -11.74 3.14 -8.46
C TYR A 62 -12.02 1.63 -8.39
N GLU A 63 -12.12 1.04 -7.20
CA GLU A 63 -12.48 -0.37 -7.00
C GLU A 63 -13.98 -0.64 -7.17
N LYS A 64 -14.82 0.40 -7.20
CA LYS A 64 -16.28 0.31 -7.40
C LYS A 64 -16.74 1.29 -8.48
N PRO A 65 -16.30 1.08 -9.73
CA PRO A 65 -16.58 2.03 -10.79
C PRO A 65 -18.06 2.08 -11.14
N MET A 66 -18.54 3.27 -11.45
CA MET A 66 -19.91 3.49 -11.93
C MET A 66 -20.05 3.02 -13.38
N ILE A 67 -21.25 2.58 -13.75
CA ILE A 67 -21.57 2.20 -15.14
C ILE A 67 -21.37 3.41 -16.06
N GLY A 68 -20.74 3.19 -17.22
CA GLY A 68 -20.49 4.24 -18.21
C GLY A 68 -19.21 5.05 -18.00
N ILE A 69 -18.42 4.73 -16.97
CA ILE A 69 -17.07 5.28 -16.81
C ILE A 69 -16.09 4.49 -17.71
N PRO A 70 -15.23 5.18 -18.48
CA PRO A 70 -14.17 4.52 -19.25
C PRO A 70 -13.24 3.72 -18.33
N VAL A 71 -12.97 2.47 -18.68
CA VAL A 71 -12.12 1.58 -17.86
C VAL A 71 -10.69 2.09 -17.78
N GLU A 72 -10.26 2.86 -18.78
CA GLU A 72 -8.97 3.53 -18.86
C GLU A 72 -8.82 4.62 -17.78
N GLU A 73 -9.90 5.33 -17.43
CA GLU A 73 -9.88 6.35 -16.37
C GLU A 73 -9.60 5.70 -15.01
N ILE A 74 -10.16 4.51 -14.78
CA ILE A 74 -9.93 3.71 -13.58
C ILE A 74 -8.50 3.21 -13.54
N ALA A 75 -8.02 2.61 -14.63
CA ALA A 75 -6.68 2.06 -14.73
C ALA A 75 -5.60 3.14 -14.57
N SER A 76 -5.80 4.31 -15.18
CA SER A 76 -4.92 5.48 -14.97
C SER A 76 -4.90 5.91 -13.50
N GLY A 77 -6.06 5.98 -12.84
CA GLY A 77 -6.14 6.32 -11.43
C GLY A 77 -5.39 5.33 -10.53
N LEU A 78 -5.50 4.03 -10.81
CA LEU A 78 -4.75 3.00 -10.09
C LEU A 78 -3.23 3.13 -10.30
N SER A 79 -2.79 3.42 -11.53
CA SER A 79 -1.37 3.67 -11.83
C SER A 79 -0.84 4.89 -11.08
N ASP A 80 -1.58 6.00 -11.04
CA ASP A 80 -1.17 7.20 -10.30
C ASP A 80 -1.03 6.91 -8.80
N ILE A 81 -1.96 6.16 -8.21
CA ILE A 81 -1.90 5.75 -6.80
C ILE A 81 -0.68 4.85 -6.55
N SER A 82 -0.33 3.98 -7.51
CA SER A 82 0.85 3.12 -7.40
C SER A 82 2.16 3.92 -7.30
N THR A 83 2.29 5.02 -8.06
CA THR A 83 3.45 5.90 -8.00
C THR A 83 3.55 6.59 -6.64
N ILE A 84 2.41 6.93 -6.03
CA ILE A 84 2.39 7.51 -4.69
C ILE A 84 2.84 6.46 -3.65
N TYR A 85 2.32 5.22 -3.72
CA TYR A 85 2.76 4.15 -2.82
C TYR A 85 4.25 3.82 -2.97
N GLU A 86 4.78 3.86 -4.19
CA GLU A 86 6.21 3.71 -4.45
C GLU A 86 7.03 4.82 -3.77
N SER A 87 6.60 6.07 -3.88
CA SER A 87 7.31 7.20 -3.28
C SER A 87 7.29 7.23 -1.74
N ILE A 88 6.43 6.42 -1.11
CA ILE A 88 6.35 6.25 0.35
C ILE A 88 6.87 4.88 0.81
N ASP A 89 7.63 4.20 -0.06
CA ASP A 89 8.31 2.94 0.19
C ASP A 89 7.38 1.74 0.47
N GLU A 90 6.17 1.77 -0.10
CA GLU A 90 5.22 0.65 -0.07
C GLU A 90 5.18 -0.05 -1.44
N LEU A 91 6.31 -0.68 -1.80
CA LEU A 91 6.50 -1.30 -3.11
C LEU A 91 5.51 -2.45 -3.39
N GLU A 92 5.16 -3.24 -2.37
CA GLU A 92 4.18 -4.33 -2.54
C GLU A 92 2.79 -3.81 -2.94
N GLN A 93 2.34 -2.73 -2.31
CA GLN A 93 1.07 -2.07 -2.58
C GLN A 93 1.11 -1.46 -3.98
N ALA A 94 2.21 -0.78 -4.34
CA ALA A 94 2.40 -0.24 -5.68
C ALA A 94 2.32 -1.33 -6.76
N LEU A 95 2.99 -2.46 -6.57
CA LEU A 95 2.96 -3.60 -7.49
C LEU A 95 1.54 -4.16 -7.66
N LYS A 96 0.82 -4.40 -6.57
CA LYS A 96 -0.58 -4.89 -6.60
C LYS A 96 -1.50 -3.95 -7.39
N LEU A 97 -1.29 -2.64 -7.29
CA LEU A 97 -2.07 -1.65 -8.02
C LEU A 97 -1.73 -1.63 -9.51
N LEU A 98 -0.45 -1.73 -9.88
CA LEU A 98 -0.02 -1.86 -11.27
C LEU A 98 -0.55 -3.15 -11.92
N GLU A 99 -0.56 -4.27 -11.20
CA GLU A 99 -1.15 -5.53 -11.68
C GLU A 99 -2.65 -5.38 -11.98
N LYS A 100 -3.40 -4.69 -11.10
CA LYS A 100 -4.81 -4.37 -11.33
C LYS A 100 -4.99 -3.47 -12.56
N ALA A 101 -4.19 -2.42 -12.68
CA ALA A 101 -4.25 -1.50 -13.83
C ALA A 101 -3.92 -2.21 -15.16
N LEU A 102 -2.88 -3.05 -15.16
CA LEU A 102 -2.47 -3.86 -16.31
C LEU A 102 -3.60 -4.80 -16.77
N LYS A 103 -4.27 -5.47 -15.82
CA LYS A 103 -5.41 -6.34 -16.13
C LYS A 103 -6.52 -5.57 -16.86
N ILE A 104 -6.85 -4.37 -16.39
CA ILE A 104 -7.88 -3.53 -17.02
C ILE A 104 -7.44 -3.10 -18.43
N TYR A 105 -6.19 -2.68 -18.59
CA TYR A 105 -5.67 -2.26 -19.91
C TYR A 105 -5.56 -3.41 -20.91
N ASN A 106 -5.25 -4.63 -20.46
CA ASN A 106 -5.23 -5.82 -21.33
C ASN A 106 -6.63 -6.17 -21.87
N ASP A 107 -7.67 -5.86 -21.11
CA ASP A 107 -9.06 -6.06 -21.53
C ASP A 107 -9.56 -4.95 -22.48
N ALA A 108 -8.77 -3.88 -22.68
CA ALA A 108 -9.10 -2.73 -23.53
C ALA A 108 -8.21 -2.65 -24.80
N PRO A 109 -8.78 -2.54 -26.01
CA PRO A 109 -7.99 -2.44 -27.24
C PRO A 109 -7.22 -1.11 -27.31
N GLY A 110 -6.03 -1.13 -27.91
CA GLY A 110 -5.25 0.08 -28.24
C GLY A 110 -4.33 0.62 -27.13
N GLN A 111 -4.15 -0.13 -26.04
CA GLN A 111 -3.40 0.32 -24.86
C GLN A 111 -1.95 -0.20 -24.79
N GLN A 112 -1.41 -0.70 -25.90
CA GLN A 112 -0.11 -1.40 -25.95
C GLN A 112 1.06 -0.58 -25.40
N SER A 113 1.10 0.73 -25.70
CA SER A 113 2.15 1.62 -25.16
C SER A 113 2.05 1.79 -23.64
N THR A 114 0.83 1.88 -23.11
CA THR A 114 0.57 1.99 -21.67
C THR A 114 0.92 0.69 -20.94
N ILE A 115 0.53 -0.44 -21.51
CA ILE A 115 0.86 -1.79 -21.04
C ILE A 115 2.37 -1.94 -20.91
N ALA A 116 3.13 -1.63 -21.97
CA ALA A 116 4.59 -1.71 -21.95
C ALA A 116 5.22 -0.80 -20.87
N GLY A 117 4.66 0.40 -20.66
CA GLY A 117 5.09 1.30 -19.59
C GLY A 117 4.87 0.72 -18.19
N ILE A 118 3.70 0.11 -17.95
CA ILE A 118 3.37 -0.54 -16.68
C ILE A 118 4.27 -1.76 -16.44
N GLU A 119 4.50 -2.59 -17.46
CA GLU A 119 5.38 -3.75 -17.39
C GLU A 119 6.82 -3.35 -17.05
N ALA A 120 7.32 -2.27 -17.67
CA ALA A 120 8.63 -1.72 -17.36
C ALA A 120 8.73 -1.25 -15.89
N GLN A 121 7.71 -0.54 -15.38
CA GLN A 121 7.67 -0.13 -13.97
C GLN A 121 7.64 -1.34 -13.03
N MET A 122 6.85 -2.37 -13.35
CA MET A 122 6.78 -3.59 -12.55
C MET A 122 8.12 -4.35 -12.54
N GLY A 123 8.80 -4.43 -13.68
CA GLY A 123 10.12 -5.07 -13.79
C GLY A 123 11.14 -4.41 -12.87
N LEU A 124 11.25 -3.07 -12.93
CA LEU A 124 12.11 -2.29 -12.03
C LEU A 124 11.79 -2.55 -10.55
N LYS A 125 10.50 -2.57 -10.20
CA LYS A 125 10.03 -2.76 -8.82
C LYS A 125 10.34 -4.16 -8.28
N LYS A 126 10.18 -5.20 -9.09
CA LYS A 126 10.54 -6.58 -8.72
C LYS A 126 12.04 -6.75 -8.49
N GLU A 127 12.86 -6.07 -9.31
CA GLU A 127 14.32 -6.06 -9.14
C GLU A 127 14.74 -5.39 -7.84
N MET A 128 14.18 -4.22 -7.53
CA MET A 128 14.43 -3.50 -6.27
C MET A 128 14.05 -4.35 -5.05
N SER A 129 12.90 -5.04 -5.10
CA SER A 129 12.48 -5.96 -4.04
C SER A 129 13.38 -7.20 -3.91
N SER A 130 14.12 -7.58 -4.97
CA SER A 130 15.03 -8.73 -4.97
C SER A 130 16.45 -8.37 -4.48
N HIS A 131 16.81 -7.09 -4.53
CA HIS A 131 18.09 -6.57 -4.06
C HIS A 131 18.08 -6.11 -2.58
N GLU A 132 16.98 -6.31 -1.85
CA GLU A 132 16.88 -6.09 -0.39
C GLU A 132 17.52 -7.23 0.44
N GLY A 133 18.57 -7.89 -0.09
CA GLY A 133 19.51 -8.69 0.68
C GLY A 133 20.75 -7.84 1.00
N PRO A 134 21.35 -7.93 2.20
CA PRO A 134 22.51 -7.10 2.53
C PRO A 134 23.64 -7.33 1.50
N PRO A 135 24.26 -6.27 0.96
CA PRO A 135 25.34 -6.42 0.00
C PRO A 135 26.54 -7.10 0.65
N GLY A 136 26.86 -8.32 0.19
CA GLY A 136 28.16 -8.95 0.42
C GLY A 136 28.41 -9.51 1.82
N TYR A 137 27.56 -10.41 2.31
CA TYR A 137 28.01 -11.38 3.31
C TYR A 137 28.35 -12.71 2.64
N ASP A 138 29.54 -12.79 2.05
CA ASP A 138 30.21 -14.06 1.78
C ASP A 138 30.86 -14.50 3.11
N PRO A 139 30.29 -15.45 3.87
CA PRO A 139 31.02 -16.00 5.00
C PRO A 139 32.32 -16.63 4.47
N PRO A 140 33.50 -16.30 5.04
CA PRO A 140 34.74 -16.90 4.60
C PRO A 140 34.63 -18.42 4.70
N ALA A 141 35.02 -19.08 3.60
CA ALA A 141 35.05 -20.54 3.49
C ALA A 141 35.73 -21.14 4.72
N ALA A 142 34.96 -21.84 5.54
CA ALA A 142 35.48 -22.55 6.70
C ALA A 142 36.30 -23.76 6.23
N THR A 143 37.54 -23.53 5.82
CA THR A 143 38.57 -24.58 5.78
C THR A 143 39.19 -24.69 7.16
N ALA A 144 38.72 -25.65 7.97
CA ALA A 144 39.55 -26.31 8.98
C ALA A 144 38.85 -27.56 9.51
N THR A 145 39.35 -28.70 9.04
CA THR A 145 39.42 -29.97 9.76
C THR A 145 39.67 -29.80 11.26
N ALA A 146 38.81 -30.39 12.09
CA ALA A 146 39.17 -30.87 13.41
C ALA A 146 38.28 -32.07 13.80
N THR A 147 38.81 -33.25 13.56
CA THR A 147 38.47 -34.49 14.27
C THR A 147 38.73 -34.29 15.76
N ALA A 148 37.70 -34.43 16.60
CA ALA A 148 37.87 -34.78 18.01
C ALA A 148 36.61 -35.48 18.55
N THR A 149 36.75 -36.78 18.75
CA THR A 149 35.91 -37.66 19.55
C THR A 149 35.92 -37.28 21.03
N ALA A 150 34.76 -37.19 21.68
CA ALA A 150 34.55 -37.53 23.11
C ALA A 150 33.08 -37.28 23.50
N THR A 151 32.28 -38.33 23.68
CA THR A 151 31.86 -38.96 24.96
C THR A 151 30.52 -38.45 25.51
N VAL A 152 29.66 -39.44 25.74
CA VAL A 152 28.34 -39.43 26.38
C VAL A 152 28.39 -38.82 27.78
N ALA A 153 27.42 -37.98 28.12
CA ALA A 153 26.89 -37.90 29.49
C ALA A 153 25.46 -37.36 29.50
N ASP A 154 24.57 -38.21 30.00
CA ASP A 154 23.22 -37.93 30.46
C ASP A 154 23.11 -36.64 31.30
N THR A 155 22.01 -35.93 31.16
CA THR A 155 20.96 -35.86 32.20
C THR A 155 19.85 -34.90 31.79
N LYS A 156 18.63 -35.44 31.67
CA LYS A 156 17.37 -34.70 31.76
C LYS A 156 17.00 -34.61 33.25
N PRO A 157 16.35 -33.54 33.73
CA PRO A 157 14.93 -33.74 34.00
C PRO A 157 14.02 -32.56 33.66
N LYS A 158 12.75 -32.95 33.43
CA LYS A 158 11.56 -32.12 33.24
C LYS A 158 11.23 -31.32 34.50
N THR A 159 10.68 -30.11 34.35
CA THR A 159 9.63 -29.61 35.24
C THR A 159 8.57 -28.82 34.46
N LYS A 160 7.32 -29.19 34.76
CA LYS A 160 6.07 -28.64 34.24
C LYS A 160 5.66 -27.43 35.09
N SER A 161 4.99 -26.46 34.49
CA SER A 161 4.09 -25.49 35.15
C SER A 161 3.05 -25.09 34.10
N VAL A 162 1.92 -25.78 33.93
CA VAL A 162 0.66 -25.74 34.70
C VAL A 162 0.06 -24.34 34.87
N LYS A 163 -0.83 -24.01 33.91
CA LYS A 163 -2.17 -23.39 33.98
C LYS A 163 -2.46 -22.25 34.99
N ARG A 164 -2.91 -21.10 34.45
CA ARG A 164 -4.07 -20.27 34.88
C ARG A 164 -4.09 -19.01 34.00
N ASN A 165 -5.18 -18.42 33.51
CA ASN A 165 -6.60 -18.67 33.68
C ASN A 165 -7.31 -17.89 32.56
N GLU A 166 -8.24 -18.52 31.86
CA GLU A 166 -9.31 -17.81 31.14
C GLU A 166 -10.10 -16.99 32.17
N ARG A 167 -10.40 -15.72 31.84
CA ARG A 167 -11.54 -14.90 32.34
C ARG A 167 -11.28 -13.43 32.02
N LYS A 168 -11.72 -12.98 30.84
CA LYS A 168 -12.16 -11.58 30.60
C LYS A 168 -12.96 -11.40 29.29
N LYS A 169 -13.72 -12.42 28.88
CA LYS A 169 -14.87 -12.29 27.99
C LYS A 169 -16.13 -12.59 28.80
N GLU A 170 -16.52 -11.74 29.74
CA GLU A 170 -17.86 -11.76 30.38
C GLU A 170 -18.00 -10.60 31.41
N LYS A 171 -17.72 -9.35 31.01
CA LYS A 171 -18.20 -8.20 31.78
C LYS A 171 -18.79 -7.18 30.81
N GLU A 172 -20.13 -7.19 30.80
CA GLU A 172 -21.02 -6.07 30.52
C GLU A 172 -21.01 -5.55 29.06
N LYS A 173 -21.89 -5.89 28.10
CA LYS A 173 -23.26 -6.46 28.07
C LYS A 173 -24.09 -6.23 29.33
N ARG A 174 -24.15 -4.98 29.80
CA ARG A 174 -25.17 -4.53 30.76
C ARG A 174 -25.21 -3.01 30.93
N ILE A 175 -25.30 -2.24 29.84
CA ILE A 175 -25.96 -0.92 29.85
C ILE A 175 -26.71 -0.76 28.52
N GLN A 176 -27.72 -1.60 28.35
CA GLN A 176 -28.87 -1.37 27.46
C GLN A 176 -30.11 -1.61 28.32
N HIS A 177 -30.25 -0.78 29.34
CA HIS A 177 -31.49 -0.34 29.95
C HIS A 177 -31.08 0.86 30.82
N ASP A 178 -31.82 1.97 30.71
CA ASP A 178 -31.64 3.26 31.39
C ASP A 178 -30.92 4.33 30.56
N PHE A 179 -31.53 4.71 29.42
CA PHE A 179 -32.22 6.00 29.24
C PHE A 179 -32.97 6.01 27.90
#